data_AF-A0A850B1E2-F1
#
_entry.id   AF-A0A850B1E2-F1
#
_cell.length_a   1.000
_cell.length_b   1.000
_cell.length_c   1.000
_cell.angle_alpha   90.00
_cell.angle_beta   90.00
_cell.angle_gamma   90.00
#
_symmetry.space_group_name_H-M   'P 1'
#
loop_
_entity.id
_entity.type
_entity.pdbx_description
1 polymer ?
#
loop_
_entity_poly.entity_id
_entity_poly.type
_entity_poly.pdbx_seq_one_letter_code
_entity_poly.pdbx_strand_id
1 'polypeptide(L)'
;MVWEIQRTDWSRLRADRVPEALRALHCAASDQEASLAYSSIESAVVAQGALYEAAVPTTACLISVLQRCTPAARPYILELLVQLGTGEPAPSEIMAGAHGLQDRCKVELAKGFCIYLNILEDGSEKERTLCIELLGLCAQQVPSVAPRVTWYLQKLVSEPISTGLKDLAITWQRAVQGSSR
;
A
#
# COMPACT_ATOMS: atom_id res chain seq x y z
N MET A 1 10.74 9.03 -7.49
CA MET A 1 11.41 8.38 -6.35
C MET A 1 12.40 9.27 -5.63
N VAL A 2 13.41 9.79 -6.35
CA VAL A 2 14.60 10.41 -5.74
C VAL A 2 14.24 11.56 -4.78
N TRP A 3 13.26 12.40 -5.12
CA TRP A 3 12.86 13.53 -4.28
C TRP A 3 12.15 13.13 -2.98
N GLU A 4 11.24 12.14 -2.98
CA GLU A 4 10.59 11.69 -1.74
C GLU A 4 11.58 11.01 -0.79
N ILE A 5 12.52 10.23 -1.34
CA ILE A 5 13.61 9.65 -0.55
C ILE A 5 14.50 10.77 0.02
N GLN A 6 14.85 11.79 -0.76
CA GLN A 6 15.68 12.91 -0.30
C GLN A 6 14.99 13.82 0.72
N ARG A 7 13.67 13.95 0.64
CA ARG A 7 12.86 14.79 1.56
C ARG A 7 12.85 14.21 2.98
N THR A 8 13.04 12.91 3.12
CA THR A 8 12.99 12.21 4.41
C THR A 8 14.38 12.15 5.05
N ASP A 9 14.48 12.55 6.32
CA ASP A 9 15.71 12.38 7.11
C ASP A 9 15.80 10.95 7.66
N TRP A 10 16.25 10.02 6.81
CA TRP A 10 16.36 8.61 7.14
C TRP A 10 17.35 8.31 8.27
N SER A 11 18.33 9.18 8.50
CA SER A 11 19.34 9.00 9.56
C SER A 11 18.76 9.08 10.97
N ARG A 12 17.56 9.66 11.09
CA ARG A 12 16.80 9.73 12.34
C ARG A 12 15.85 8.56 12.54
N LEU A 13 15.76 7.67 11.56
CA LEU A 13 14.93 6.47 11.58
C LEU A 13 15.88 5.28 11.70
N ARG A 14 15.54 4.23 12.45
CA ARG A 14 16.29 2.95 12.48
C ARG A 14 16.11 2.18 11.16
N ALA A 15 16.42 2.81 10.04
CA ALA A 15 16.02 2.41 8.69
C ALA A 15 17.02 2.87 7.60
N ASP A 16 18.31 2.97 7.93
CA ASP A 16 19.36 3.52 7.04
C ASP A 16 19.45 2.83 5.67
N ARG A 17 19.04 1.56 5.59
CA ARG A 17 19.08 0.74 4.36
C ARG A 17 17.81 0.86 3.50
N VAL A 18 16.72 1.40 4.04
CA VAL A 18 15.44 1.52 3.32
C VAL A 18 15.55 2.41 2.08
N PRO A 19 16.28 3.56 2.08
CA PRO A 19 16.47 4.36 0.88
C PRO A 19 17.09 3.61 -0.31
N GLU A 20 18.08 2.77 -0.05
CA GLU A 20 18.73 1.98 -1.09
C GLU A 20 17.81 0.88 -1.60
N ALA A 21 17.16 0.15 -0.70
CA ALA A 21 16.20 -0.89 -1.05
C ALA A 21 15.00 -0.33 -1.84
N LEU A 22 14.51 0.86 -1.50
CA LEU A 22 13.46 1.55 -2.28
C LEU A 22 13.93 1.81 -3.72
N ARG A 23 15.15 2.35 -3.90
CA ARG A 23 15.72 2.58 -5.25
C ARG A 23 15.88 1.28 -6.02
N ALA A 24 16.35 0.22 -5.36
CA ALA A 24 16.48 -1.10 -5.96
C ALA A 24 15.11 -1.64 -6.41
N LEU A 25 14.09 -1.57 -5.54
CA LEU A 25 12.73 -2.02 -5.88
C LEU A 25 12.16 -1.25 -7.07
N HIS A 26 12.34 0.08 -7.12
CA HIS A 26 11.84 0.90 -8.23
C HIS A 26 12.37 0.50 -9.60
N CYS A 27 13.65 0.15 -9.64
CA CYS A 27 14.41 -0.11 -10.85
C CYS A 27 14.51 -1.61 -11.15
N ALA A 28 13.95 -2.48 -10.32
CA ALA A 28 14.05 -3.93 -10.45
C ALA A 28 13.58 -4.38 -11.84
N ALA A 29 14.48 -5.00 -12.60
CA ALA A 29 14.20 -5.48 -13.95
C ALA A 29 13.60 -6.88 -13.96
N SER A 30 13.69 -7.60 -12.83
CA SER A 30 13.19 -8.96 -12.67
C SER A 30 12.44 -9.15 -11.35
N ASP A 31 11.63 -10.20 -11.31
CA ASP A 31 10.89 -10.64 -10.13
C ASP A 31 11.83 -10.92 -8.95
N GLN A 32 12.97 -11.56 -9.22
CA GLN A 32 13.99 -11.86 -8.20
C GLN A 32 14.59 -10.59 -7.59
N GLU A 33 14.94 -9.59 -8.40
CA GLU A 33 15.44 -8.30 -7.92
C GLU A 33 14.39 -7.56 -7.09
N ALA A 34 13.13 -7.57 -7.56
CA ALA A 34 12.02 -6.95 -6.86
C ALA A 34 11.76 -7.63 -5.51
N SER A 35 11.78 -8.97 -5.47
CA SER A 35 11.62 -9.75 -4.24
C SER A 35 12.70 -9.48 -3.21
N LEU A 36 13.98 -9.41 -3.61
CA LEU A 36 15.08 -9.11 -2.68
C LEU A 36 14.94 -7.70 -2.08
N ALA A 37 14.65 -6.72 -2.93
CA ALA A 37 14.45 -5.34 -2.47
C ALA A 37 13.20 -5.21 -1.57
N TYR A 38 12.11 -5.89 -1.94
CA TYR A 38 10.89 -6.02 -1.13
C TYR A 38 11.19 -6.54 0.27
N SER A 39 11.88 -7.68 0.39
CA SER A 39 12.17 -8.31 1.70
C SER A 39 13.07 -7.41 2.57
N SER A 40 14.00 -6.68 1.95
CA SER A 40 14.82 -5.72 2.67
C SER A 40 14.03 -4.53 3.20
N ILE A 41 12.95 -4.11 2.52
CA ILE A 41 12.06 -3.04 2.99
C ILE A 41 11.14 -3.60 4.08
N GLU A 42 10.44 -4.69 3.80
CA GLU A 42 9.46 -5.34 4.68
C GLU A 42 10.05 -5.57 6.08
N SER A 43 11.22 -6.21 6.16
CA SER A 43 11.89 -6.50 7.44
C SER A 43 12.27 -5.27 8.26
N ALA A 44 12.39 -4.09 7.64
CA ALA A 44 12.75 -2.85 8.30
C ALA A 44 11.53 -1.98 8.68
N VAL A 45 10.42 -2.10 7.95
CA VAL A 45 9.29 -1.16 8.09
C VAL A 45 7.99 -1.81 8.53
N VAL A 46 7.80 -3.09 8.23
CA VAL A 46 6.59 -3.87 8.53
C VAL A 46 6.92 -5.36 8.70
N ALA A 47 7.64 -5.70 9.78
CA ALA A 47 8.03 -7.09 10.03
C ALA A 47 6.87 -7.86 10.68
N GLN A 48 6.37 -8.91 10.03
CA GLN A 48 5.30 -9.77 10.56
C GLN A 48 4.04 -8.97 10.99
N GLY A 49 3.69 -7.95 10.21
CA GLY A 49 2.55 -7.07 10.49
C GLY A 49 2.81 -5.99 11.54
N ALA A 50 3.99 -5.94 12.16
CA ALA A 50 4.38 -4.90 13.09
C ALA A 50 5.02 -3.71 12.37
N LEU A 51 4.40 -2.53 12.46
CA LEU A 51 4.87 -1.28 11.87
C LEU A 51 5.96 -0.64 12.72
N TYR A 52 7.02 -0.17 12.05
CA TYR A 52 8.12 0.57 12.64
C TYR A 52 8.13 2.03 12.20
N GLU A 53 8.92 2.89 12.86
CA GLU A 53 8.93 4.34 12.64
C GLU A 53 9.12 4.80 11.18
N ALA A 54 9.76 3.98 10.34
CA ALA A 54 9.97 4.25 8.92
C ALA A 54 8.78 3.88 8.02
N ALA A 55 7.69 3.31 8.56
CA ALA A 55 6.51 2.91 7.81
C ALA A 55 5.89 4.09 7.03
N VAL A 56 5.60 5.21 7.69
CA VAL A 56 4.96 6.38 7.07
C VAL A 56 5.78 6.98 5.91
N PRO A 57 7.07 7.32 6.07
CA PRO A 57 7.86 7.84 4.95
C PRO A 57 8.06 6.82 3.83
N THR A 58 8.11 5.52 4.17
CA THR A 58 8.18 4.45 3.18
C THR A 58 6.88 4.39 2.35
N THR A 59 5.71 4.48 2.99
CA THR A 59 4.41 4.57 2.30
C THR A 59 4.41 5.73 1.29
N ALA A 60 4.84 6.92 1.70
CA ALA A 60 4.91 8.09 0.81
C ALA A 60 5.83 7.83 -0.40
N CYS A 61 7.01 7.24 -0.15
CA CYS A 61 7.96 6.91 -1.20
C CYS A 61 7.38 5.90 -2.21
N LEU A 62 6.76 4.81 -1.72
CA LEU A 62 6.16 3.76 -2.54
C LEU A 62 5.03 4.31 -3.44
N ILE A 63 4.16 5.17 -2.91
CA ILE A 63 3.10 5.82 -3.69
C ILE A 63 3.70 6.69 -4.81
N SER A 64 4.74 7.47 -4.51
CA SER A 64 5.37 8.40 -5.46
C SER A 64 6.01 7.73 -6.70
N VAL A 65 6.21 6.42 -6.63
CA VAL A 65 6.87 5.63 -7.67
C VAL A 65 5.98 4.64 -8.36
N LEU A 66 4.81 4.35 -7.79
CA LEU A 66 3.93 3.29 -8.26
C LEU A 66 3.56 3.44 -9.75
N GLN A 67 3.39 4.68 -10.24
CA GLN A 67 3.11 4.97 -11.66
C GLN A 67 4.31 4.83 -12.61
N ARG A 68 5.55 4.83 -12.09
CA ARG A 68 6.79 4.84 -12.89
C ARG A 68 7.69 3.65 -12.62
N CYS A 69 7.25 2.71 -11.78
CA CYS A 69 7.99 1.50 -11.50
C CYS A 69 7.89 0.51 -12.67
N THR A 70 8.78 -0.48 -12.67
CA THR A 70 8.73 -1.56 -13.65
C THR A 70 7.53 -2.48 -13.39
N PRO A 71 7.06 -3.23 -14.40
CA PRO A 71 6.04 -4.26 -14.19
C PRO A 71 6.43 -5.32 -13.15
N ALA A 72 7.72 -5.66 -13.03
CA ALA A 72 8.22 -6.60 -12.03
C ALA A 72 8.09 -6.04 -10.59
N ALA A 73 8.33 -4.74 -10.39
CA ALA A 73 8.28 -4.11 -9.09
C ALA A 73 6.84 -3.84 -8.60
N ARG A 74 5.92 -3.55 -9.51
CA ARG A 74 4.59 -3.02 -9.18
C ARG A 74 3.78 -3.92 -8.23
N PRO A 75 3.71 -5.26 -8.41
CA PRO A 75 3.00 -6.13 -7.47
C PRO A 75 3.58 -6.07 -6.05
N TYR A 76 4.90 -6.05 -5.91
CA TYR A 76 5.58 -5.97 -4.61
C TYR A 76 5.37 -4.62 -3.92
N ILE A 77 5.35 -3.53 -4.69
CA ILE A 77 5.02 -2.20 -4.15
C ILE A 77 3.59 -2.17 -3.62
N LEU A 78 2.62 -2.72 -4.38
CA LEU A 78 1.23 -2.80 -3.94
C LEU A 78 1.08 -3.67 -2.69
N GLU A 79 1.78 -4.80 -2.63
CA GLU A 79 1.79 -5.71 -1.49
C GLU A 79 2.35 -5.05 -0.21
N LEU A 80 3.49 -4.33 -0.31
CA LEU A 80 4.00 -3.51 0.80
C LEU A 80 3.00 -2.46 1.25
N LEU A 81 2.33 -1.78 0.32
CA LEU A 81 1.32 -0.78 0.66
C LEU A 81 0.15 -1.39 1.44
N VAL A 82 -0.30 -2.58 1.06
CA VAL A 82 -1.33 -3.32 1.81
C VAL A 82 -0.84 -3.65 3.22
N GLN A 83 0.37 -4.19 3.36
CA GLN A 83 0.95 -4.50 4.67
C GLN A 83 1.09 -3.24 5.55
N LEU A 84 1.54 -2.13 4.97
CA LEU A 84 1.66 -0.84 5.67
C LEU A 84 0.29 -0.26 6.08
N GLY A 85 -0.76 -0.52 5.31
CA GLY A 85 -2.12 -0.07 5.60
C GLY A 85 -2.89 -0.93 6.60
N THR A 86 -2.49 -2.20 6.75
CA THR A 86 -3.15 -3.21 7.61
C THR A 86 -2.35 -3.55 8.87
N GLY A 87 -1.06 -3.21 8.90
CA GLY A 87 -0.19 -3.48 10.05
C GLY A 87 -0.57 -2.69 11.30
N GLU A 88 -0.08 -3.17 12.44
CA GLU A 88 -0.27 -2.59 13.76
C GLU A 88 1.06 -2.01 14.26
N PRO A 89 1.10 -0.90 15.02
CA PRO A 89 2.36 -0.39 15.56
C PRO A 89 3.09 -1.45 16.40
N ALA A 90 4.39 -1.63 16.18
CA ALA A 90 5.15 -2.59 16.98
C ALA A 90 5.12 -2.21 18.47
N PRO A 91 5.19 -3.17 19.41
CA PRO A 91 5.15 -2.85 20.85
C PRO A 91 6.21 -1.83 21.28
N SER A 92 7.40 -1.85 20.68
CA SER A 92 8.45 -0.86 20.92
C SER A 92 8.04 0.56 20.51
N GLU A 93 7.32 0.70 19.40
CA GLU A 93 6.86 1.99 18.90
C GLU A 93 5.72 2.54 19.77
N ILE A 94 4.82 1.65 20.22
CA ILE A 94 3.77 1.98 21.20
C ILE A 94 4.40 2.51 22.49
N MET A 95 5.41 1.82 23.03
CA MET A 95 6.14 2.25 24.23
C MET A 95 6.87 3.59 24.03
N ALA A 96 7.31 3.88 22.80
CA ALA A 96 7.91 5.16 22.43
C ALA A 96 6.87 6.28 22.15
N GLY A 97 5.57 6.01 22.33
CA GLY A 97 4.48 6.98 22.18
C GLY A 97 3.92 7.10 20.76
N ALA A 98 4.29 6.23 19.83
CA ALA A 98 3.86 6.25 18.43
C ALA A 98 2.52 5.51 18.18
N HIS A 99 1.53 5.70 19.07
CA HIS A 99 0.23 5.02 19.00
C HIS A 99 -0.53 5.27 17.68
N GLY A 100 -0.39 6.44 17.08
CA GLY A 100 -1.06 6.81 15.81
C GLY A 100 -0.31 6.39 14.54
N LEU A 101 0.67 5.48 14.62
CA LEU A 101 1.50 5.12 13.47
C LEU A 101 0.68 4.47 12.34
N GLN A 102 -0.27 3.59 12.68
CA GLN A 102 -1.17 2.96 11.71
C GLN A 102 -2.03 4.01 10.98
N ASP A 103 -2.70 4.90 11.72
CA ASP A 103 -3.54 5.95 11.13
C ASP A 103 -2.74 6.86 10.20
N ARG A 104 -1.51 7.22 10.58
CA ARG A 104 -0.62 8.01 9.74
C ARG A 104 -0.25 7.28 8.44
N CYS A 105 -0.04 5.97 8.49
CA CYS A 105 0.19 5.16 7.28
C CYS A 105 -1.05 5.14 6.39
N LYS A 106 -2.25 4.94 6.96
CA LYS A 106 -3.51 4.96 6.22
C LYS A 106 -3.79 6.32 5.56
N VAL A 107 -3.52 7.42 6.28
CA VAL A 107 -3.63 8.79 5.72
C VAL A 107 -2.70 8.97 4.53
N GLU A 108 -1.47 8.48 4.61
CA GLU A 108 -0.52 8.56 3.50
C GLU A 108 -0.97 7.68 2.33
N LEU A 109 -1.40 6.45 2.60
CA LEU A 109 -1.93 5.47 1.63
C LEU A 109 -3.09 6.06 0.83
N ALA A 110 -4.01 6.77 1.47
CA ALA A 110 -5.16 7.39 0.82
C ALA A 110 -4.77 8.39 -0.29
N LYS A 111 -3.56 8.96 -0.27
CA LYS A 111 -3.08 9.84 -1.34
C LYS A 111 -2.83 9.11 -2.66
N GLY A 112 -2.64 7.80 -2.63
CA GLY A 112 -2.50 6.94 -3.81
C GLY A 112 -3.81 6.57 -4.50
N PHE A 113 -4.96 6.98 -3.96
CA PHE A 113 -6.31 6.56 -4.38
C PHE A 113 -6.51 6.49 -5.91
N CYS A 114 -6.22 7.58 -6.63
CA CYS A 114 -6.41 7.64 -8.08
C CYS A 114 -5.48 6.67 -8.84
N ILE A 115 -4.30 6.38 -8.29
CA ILE A 115 -3.34 5.44 -8.90
C ILE A 115 -3.88 4.02 -8.78
N TYR A 116 -4.45 3.66 -7.62
CA TYR A 116 -5.03 2.34 -7.39
C TYR A 116 -6.24 2.09 -8.29
N LEU A 117 -7.09 3.09 -8.53
CA LEU A 117 -8.19 2.98 -9.50
C LEU A 117 -7.68 2.68 -10.91
N ASN A 118 -6.64 3.39 -11.36
CA ASN A 118 -6.06 3.17 -12.68
C ASN A 118 -5.48 1.76 -12.83
N ILE A 119 -4.82 1.24 -11.78
CA ILE A 119 -4.29 -0.13 -11.79
C ILE A 119 -5.41 -1.17 -11.68
N LEU A 120 -6.52 -0.86 -11.01
CA LEU A 120 -7.69 -1.75 -10.96
C LEU A 120 -8.28 -2.02 -12.35
N GLU A 121 -8.29 -1.02 -13.22
CA GLU A 121 -8.84 -1.11 -14.58
C GLU A 121 -8.00 -2.00 -15.49
N ASP A 122 -6.67 -1.85 -15.46
CA ASP A 122 -5.76 -2.45 -16.46
C ASP A 122 -4.70 -3.41 -15.90
N GLY A 123 -4.62 -3.56 -14.57
CA GLY A 123 -3.63 -4.40 -13.90
C GLY A 123 -3.87 -5.89 -14.09
N SER A 124 -2.85 -6.69 -13.76
CA SER A 124 -2.95 -8.14 -13.63
C SER A 124 -3.90 -8.54 -12.49
N GLU A 125 -4.34 -9.80 -12.46
CA GLU A 125 -5.23 -10.30 -11.40
C GLU A 125 -4.65 -10.13 -9.98
N LYS A 126 -3.34 -10.35 -9.81
CA LYS A 126 -2.64 -10.10 -8.53
C LYS A 126 -2.71 -8.62 -8.16
N GLU A 127 -2.45 -7.72 -9.10
CA GLU A 127 -2.47 -6.28 -8.85
C GLU A 127 -3.88 -5.77 -8.55
N ARG A 128 -4.90 -6.25 -9.28
CA ARG A 128 -6.31 -5.92 -9.04
C ARG A 128 -6.75 -6.35 -7.65
N THR A 129 -6.36 -7.55 -7.20
CA THR A 129 -6.61 -8.04 -5.84
C THR A 129 -6.08 -7.05 -4.80
N LEU A 130 -4.81 -6.67 -4.90
CA LEU A 130 -4.18 -5.71 -3.99
C LEU A 130 -4.83 -4.32 -4.07
N CYS A 131 -5.22 -3.87 -5.27
CA CYS A 131 -5.91 -2.60 -5.44
C CYS A 131 -7.31 -2.58 -4.80
N ILE A 132 -8.06 -3.69 -4.81
CA ILE A 132 -9.34 -3.77 -4.10
C ILE A 132 -9.12 -3.53 -2.60
N GLU A 133 -8.11 -4.15 -2.01
CA GLU A 133 -7.78 -3.95 -0.59
C GLU A 133 -7.37 -2.51 -0.30
N LEU A 134 -6.45 -1.95 -1.10
CA LEU A 134 -6.00 -0.57 -0.94
C LEU A 134 -7.15 0.44 -1.06
N LEU A 135 -8.07 0.25 -2.01
CA LEU A 135 -9.24 1.10 -2.17
C LEU A 135 -10.21 0.96 -1.00
N GLY A 136 -10.37 -0.25 -0.47
CA GLY A 136 -11.10 -0.51 0.75
C GLY A 136 -10.53 0.25 1.96
N LEU A 137 -9.22 0.18 2.16
CA LEU A 137 -8.51 0.92 3.21
C LEU A 137 -8.65 2.44 3.02
N CYS A 138 -8.57 2.93 1.77
CA CYS A 138 -8.81 4.34 1.45
C CYS A 138 -10.22 4.78 1.86
N ALA A 139 -11.24 3.98 1.57
CA ALA A 139 -12.63 4.29 1.90
C ALA A 139 -12.89 4.33 3.42
N GLN A 140 -12.22 3.46 4.18
CA GLN A 140 -12.28 3.49 5.64
C GLN A 140 -11.61 4.74 6.22
N GLN A 141 -10.46 5.14 5.66
CA GLN A 141 -9.71 6.29 6.16
C GLN A 141 -10.29 7.64 5.72
N VAL A 142 -10.83 7.71 4.50
CA VAL A 142 -11.34 8.93 3.88
C VAL A 142 -12.78 8.71 3.43
N PRO A 143 -13.78 8.92 4.30
CA PRO A 143 -15.18 8.58 3.99
C PRO A 143 -15.73 9.23 2.71
N SER A 144 -15.21 10.38 2.31
CA SER A 144 -15.63 11.06 1.07
C SER A 144 -15.33 10.28 -0.21
N VAL A 145 -14.39 9.31 -0.19
CA VAL A 145 -14.10 8.46 -1.35
C VAL A 145 -14.92 7.17 -1.38
N ALA A 146 -15.61 6.82 -0.29
CA ALA A 146 -16.39 5.60 -0.15
C ALA A 146 -17.46 5.40 -1.24
N PRO A 147 -18.25 6.42 -1.65
CA PRO A 147 -19.22 6.27 -2.74
C PRO A 147 -18.54 5.92 -4.07
N ARG A 148 -17.36 6.52 -4.33
CA ARG A 148 -16.59 6.26 -5.54
C ARG A 148 -16.01 4.84 -5.53
N VAL A 149 -15.40 4.41 -4.42
CA VAL A 149 -14.92 3.02 -4.26
C VAL A 149 -16.07 2.03 -4.49
N THR A 150 -17.22 2.26 -3.85
CA THR A 150 -18.40 1.40 -4.01
C THR A 150 -18.80 1.25 -5.47
N TRP A 151 -18.87 2.36 -6.21
CA TRP A 151 -19.21 2.33 -7.64
C TRP A 151 -18.20 1.52 -8.47
N TYR A 152 -16.89 1.72 -8.26
CA TYR A 152 -15.86 0.99 -9.00
C TYR A 152 -15.85 -0.51 -8.69
N LEU A 153 -16.04 -0.89 -7.42
CA LEU A 153 -16.16 -2.30 -7.07
C LEU A 153 -17.43 -2.92 -7.69
N GLN A 154 -18.54 -2.18 -7.77
CA GLN A 154 -19.76 -2.67 -8.43
C GLN A 154 -19.54 -2.87 -9.92
N LYS A 155 -18.87 -1.92 -10.56
CA LYS A 155 -18.48 -2.01 -11.97
C LYS A 155 -17.60 -3.24 -12.21
N LEU A 156 -16.58 -3.46 -11.39
CA LEU A 156 -15.69 -4.61 -11.47
C LEU A 156 -16.44 -5.94 -11.34
N VAL A 157 -17.38 -6.07 -10.40
CA VAL A 157 -18.19 -7.29 -10.22
C VAL A 157 -19.04 -7.62 -11.46
N SER A 158 -19.46 -6.59 -12.22
CA SER A 158 -20.23 -6.77 -13.46
C SER A 158 -19.41 -7.26 -14.66
N GLU A 159 -18.09 -7.29 -14.55
CA GLU A 159 -17.18 -7.69 -15.62
C GLU A 159 -16.90 -9.21 -15.64
N PRO A 160 -16.41 -9.76 -16.78
CA PRO A 160 -15.99 -11.15 -16.88
C PRO A 160 -14.63 -11.37 -16.21
N ILE A 161 -14.59 -11.29 -14.88
CA ILE A 161 -13.42 -11.53 -14.03
C ILE A 161 -13.54 -12.85 -13.24
N SER A 162 -12.44 -13.28 -12.60
CA SER A 162 -12.39 -14.49 -11.78
C SER A 162 -13.32 -14.42 -10.56
N THR A 163 -13.79 -15.58 -10.09
CA THR A 163 -14.65 -15.69 -8.90
C THR A 163 -13.97 -15.10 -7.66
N GLY A 164 -12.67 -15.34 -7.47
CA GLY A 164 -11.92 -14.81 -6.33
C GLY A 164 -11.92 -13.28 -6.27
N LEU A 165 -11.69 -12.61 -7.40
CA LEU A 165 -11.78 -11.14 -7.47
C LEU A 165 -13.20 -10.63 -7.18
N LYS A 166 -14.24 -11.33 -7.68
CA LYS A 166 -15.64 -10.97 -7.41
C LYS A 166 -15.96 -11.05 -5.92
N ASP A 167 -15.60 -12.15 -5.29
CA ASP A 167 -15.86 -12.38 -3.87
C ASP A 167 -15.15 -11.36 -2.99
N LEU A 168 -13.90 -11.02 -3.33
CA LEU A 168 -13.15 -9.98 -2.62
C LEU A 168 -13.79 -8.59 -2.80
N ALA A 169 -14.18 -8.23 -4.03
CA ALA A 169 -14.84 -6.95 -4.31
C ALA A 169 -16.17 -6.83 -3.56
N ILE A 170 -16.98 -7.89 -3.53
CA ILE A 170 -18.25 -7.93 -2.76
C ILE A 170 -18.00 -7.79 -1.27
N THR A 171 -16.97 -8.46 -0.74
CA THR A 171 -16.59 -8.37 0.68
C THR A 171 -16.27 -6.92 1.06
N TRP A 172 -15.45 -6.24 0.26
CA TRP A 172 -15.12 -4.84 0.49
C TRP A 172 -16.29 -3.88 0.29
N GLN A 173 -17.18 -4.11 -0.68
CA GLN A 173 -18.41 -3.31 -0.81
C GLN A 173 -19.22 -3.31 0.48
N ARG A 174 -19.40 -4.48 1.09
CA ARG A 174 -20.15 -4.61 2.36
C ARG A 174 -19.45 -3.89 3.51
N ALA A 175 -18.12 -4.04 3.61
CA ALA A 175 -17.33 -3.36 4.63
C ALA A 175 -17.45 -1.84 4.52
N VAL A 176 -17.28 -1.28 3.32
CA VAL A 176 -17.35 0.17 3.07
C VAL A 176 -18.73 0.75 3.37
N GLN A 177 -19.80 0.04 2.98
CA GLN A 177 -21.18 0.46 3.26
C GLN A 177 -21.54 0.39 4.75
N GLY A 178 -20.95 -0.57 5.49
CA GLY A 178 -21.13 -0.72 6.93
C GLY A 178 -20.48 0.39 7.74
N SER A 179 -19.35 0.95 7.29
CA SER A 179 -18.60 2.01 7.98
C SER A 179 -19.19 3.42 7.82
N SER A 180 -20.23 3.60 7.00
CA SER A 180 -20.86 4.90 6.72
C SER A 180 -22.10 5.21 7.58
N ARG A 181 -22.34 4.42 8.65
CA ARG A 181 -23.43 4.59 9.61
C ARG A 181 -22.88 4.97 10.98
#